data_AF-A0A2G9P0T4-F1
#
_entry.id   AF-A0A2G9P0T4-F1
#
_cell.length_a   1.000
_cell.length_b   1.000
_cell.length_c   1.000
_cell.angle_alpha   90.00
_cell.angle_beta   90.00
_cell.angle_gamma   90.00
#
_symmetry.space_group_name_H-M   'P 1'
#
loop_
_entity.id
_entity.type
_entity.pdbx_description
1 polymer ?
#
loop_
_entity_poly.entity_id
_entity_poly.type
_entity_poly.pdbx_seq_one_letter_code
_entity_poly.pdbx_strand_id
1 'polypeptide(L)'
;MLKIFIQKRQTSQTDEATMLKTLRSRIFELAHLAHNGLDRNKTIFYSGEISEEIKVFAATHGLLSVFEVKKFDGTTGLGYSFVHLSSQEFFAALYLIMDETVTPSALHKRLHLKSKWNLKFKTKEELTDQFHIFLSGLSSKDCQPFLLKLSEHSENLIQKKQETILESLVKLADTQLTGPKLIELCHCIYETQDQKLAKHVGKDLAHKYGLKNFRITPVDMTAVAFVVKHGSCLVSLDFTGCPMELECLEVLGSCENVESLSFKSKKYGGTFAEALSPVIAGMKYLRRIRCCTFLSTLYVLIPYSAKCLHWEKRIIPDP
;
A
#
# COMPACT_ATOMS: atom_id res chain seq x y z
N MET A 1 -5.55 -11.52 -5.68
CA MET A 1 -4.62 -11.71 -6.83
C MET A 1 -4.54 -13.18 -7.28
N LEU A 2 -4.02 -14.11 -6.47
CA LEU A 2 -3.79 -15.51 -6.89
C LEU A 2 -5.04 -16.23 -7.45
N LYS A 3 -6.20 -16.04 -6.82
CA LYS A 3 -7.47 -16.63 -7.30
C LYS A 3 -7.81 -16.21 -8.73
N ILE A 4 -7.53 -14.97 -9.12
CA ILE A 4 -7.80 -14.46 -10.47
C ILE A 4 -6.96 -15.23 -11.50
N PHE A 5 -5.70 -15.51 -11.19
CA PHE A 5 -4.81 -16.28 -12.07
C PHE A 5 -5.22 -17.75 -12.16
N ILE A 6 -5.63 -18.35 -11.05
CA ILE A 6 -6.03 -19.77 -11.00
C ILE A 6 -7.41 -20.00 -11.64
N GLN A 7 -8.38 -19.10 -11.42
CA GLN A 7 -9.77 -19.28 -11.89
C GLN A 7 -9.99 -18.88 -13.35
N LYS A 8 -9.15 -18.02 -13.95
CA LYS A 8 -9.36 -17.47 -15.30
C LYS A 8 -9.45 -18.51 -16.43
N ARG A 9 -9.13 -19.79 -16.18
CA ARG A 9 -9.05 -20.83 -17.20
C ARG A 9 -9.80 -22.14 -16.88
N GLN A 10 -10.69 -22.16 -15.89
CA GLN A 10 -11.44 -23.38 -15.57
C GLN A 10 -12.97 -23.20 -15.66
N THR A 11 -13.60 -24.11 -16.39
CA THR A 11 -15.03 -24.17 -16.71
C THR A 11 -15.82 -25.13 -15.81
N SER A 12 -15.20 -25.80 -14.84
CA SER A 12 -15.84 -26.80 -13.97
C SER A 12 -15.85 -26.40 -12.49
N GLN A 13 -16.94 -26.72 -11.79
CA GLN A 13 -17.10 -26.60 -10.33
C GLN A 13 -16.23 -27.63 -9.58
N THR A 14 -14.91 -27.47 -9.61
CA THR A 14 -14.03 -28.19 -8.68
C THR A 14 -13.98 -27.40 -7.38
N ASP A 15 -14.12 -28.08 -6.22
CA ASP A 15 -14.03 -27.44 -4.90
C ASP A 15 -12.68 -26.70 -4.76
N GLU A 16 -12.77 -25.38 -4.59
CA GLU A 16 -11.64 -24.45 -4.50
C GLU A 16 -10.65 -24.86 -3.39
N ALA A 17 -11.16 -25.42 -2.30
CA ALA A 17 -10.33 -25.88 -1.19
C ALA A 17 -9.46 -27.08 -1.57
N THR A 18 -10.02 -28.02 -2.33
CA THR A 18 -9.29 -29.19 -2.83
C THR A 18 -8.21 -28.76 -3.83
N MET A 19 -8.53 -27.82 -4.70
CA MET A 19 -7.59 -27.29 -5.69
C MET A 19 -6.36 -26.61 -5.09
N LEU A 20 -6.56 -25.69 -4.14
CA LEU A 20 -5.43 -24.96 -3.52
C LEU A 20 -4.49 -25.91 -2.79
N LYS A 21 -5.02 -26.99 -2.18
CA LYS A 21 -4.20 -28.03 -1.55
C LYS A 21 -3.34 -28.76 -2.59
N THR A 22 -3.90 -29.14 -3.74
CA THR A 22 -3.15 -29.81 -4.80
C THR A 22 -2.07 -28.92 -5.41
N LEU A 23 -2.31 -27.62 -5.51
CA LEU A 23 -1.36 -26.66 -6.09
C LEU A 23 -0.34 -26.12 -5.07
N ARG A 24 -0.47 -26.49 -3.79
CA ARG A 24 0.30 -25.92 -2.69
C ARG A 24 1.81 -25.99 -2.91
N SER A 25 2.33 -27.18 -3.20
CA SER A 25 3.78 -27.38 -3.40
C SER A 25 4.32 -26.50 -4.54
N ARG A 26 3.56 -26.39 -5.64
CA ARG A 26 3.93 -25.55 -6.79
C ARG A 26 3.90 -24.05 -6.46
N ILE A 27 2.90 -23.63 -5.69
CA ILE A 27 2.78 -22.25 -5.22
C ILE A 27 3.94 -21.92 -4.29
N PHE A 28 4.31 -22.84 -3.39
CA PHE A 28 5.44 -22.66 -2.48
C PHE A 28 6.78 -22.54 -3.23
N GLU A 29 7.06 -23.42 -4.18
CA GLU A 29 8.29 -23.35 -4.98
C GLU A 29 8.36 -22.07 -5.82
N LEU A 30 7.24 -21.65 -6.43
CA LEU A 30 7.17 -20.37 -7.14
C LEU A 30 7.36 -19.16 -6.20
N ALA A 31 6.80 -19.22 -4.99
CA ALA A 31 6.97 -18.20 -3.96
C ALA A 31 8.44 -18.10 -3.49
N HIS A 32 9.10 -19.25 -3.32
CA HIS A 32 10.52 -19.33 -3.00
C HIS A 32 11.39 -18.77 -4.14
N LEU A 33 11.08 -19.08 -5.40
CA LEU A 33 11.74 -18.47 -6.57
C LEU A 33 11.61 -16.94 -6.55
N ALA A 34 10.39 -16.44 -6.29
CA ALA A 34 10.12 -15.01 -6.20
C ALA A 34 10.96 -14.33 -5.11
N HIS A 35 10.96 -14.91 -3.91
CA HIS A 35 11.73 -14.42 -2.76
C HIS A 35 13.23 -14.38 -3.03
N ASN A 36 13.80 -15.49 -3.52
CA ASN A 36 15.22 -15.56 -3.90
C ASN A 36 15.57 -14.56 -5.00
N GLY A 37 14.65 -14.31 -5.93
CA GLY A 37 14.80 -13.28 -6.95
C GLY A 37 14.97 -11.90 -6.33
N LEU A 38 14.07 -11.49 -5.42
CA LEU A 38 14.14 -10.18 -4.78
C LEU A 38 15.40 -10.02 -3.93
N ASP A 39 15.78 -11.04 -3.16
CA ASP A 39 17.00 -11.01 -2.32
C ASP A 39 18.28 -10.86 -3.15
N ARG A 40 18.25 -11.31 -4.40
CA ARG A 40 19.36 -11.19 -5.36
C ARG A 40 19.19 -10.03 -6.34
N ASN A 41 18.19 -9.15 -6.15
CA ASN A 41 17.81 -8.07 -7.07
C ASN A 41 17.64 -8.55 -8.52
N LYS A 42 16.90 -9.65 -8.69
CA LYS A 42 16.76 -10.41 -9.93
C LYS A 42 15.30 -10.56 -10.35
N THR A 43 15.01 -10.17 -11.60
CA THR A 43 13.70 -10.32 -12.27
C THR A 43 13.69 -11.38 -13.38
N ILE A 44 14.86 -11.78 -13.89
CA ILE A 44 15.01 -12.72 -15.00
C ILE A 44 15.66 -13.99 -14.49
N PHE A 45 14.99 -15.14 -14.61
CA PHE A 45 15.46 -16.46 -14.19
C PHE A 45 15.77 -17.31 -15.42
N TYR A 46 16.90 -18.01 -15.43
CA TYR A 46 17.25 -18.91 -16.53
C TYR A 46 16.58 -20.28 -16.39
N SER A 47 16.47 -20.99 -17.51
CA SER A 47 15.85 -22.33 -17.56
C SER A 47 16.37 -23.31 -16.50
N GLY A 48 17.66 -23.28 -16.15
CA GLY A 48 18.23 -24.17 -15.12
C GLY A 48 17.85 -23.82 -13.68
N GLU A 49 17.22 -22.67 -13.44
CA GLU A 49 16.85 -22.19 -12.10
C GLU A 49 15.40 -22.49 -11.73
N ILE A 50 14.62 -23.04 -12.67
CA ILE A 50 13.20 -23.34 -12.50
C ILE A 50 13.00 -24.80 -12.92
N SER A 51 12.32 -25.57 -12.09
CA SER A 51 11.94 -26.94 -12.44
C SER A 51 10.94 -26.98 -13.61
N GLU A 52 10.93 -28.06 -14.38
CA GLU A 52 9.97 -28.22 -15.50
C GLU A 52 8.51 -28.18 -15.02
N GLU A 53 8.24 -28.74 -13.84
CA GLU A 53 6.90 -28.68 -13.23
C GLU A 53 6.45 -27.24 -12.97
N ILE A 54 7.34 -26.38 -12.45
CA ILE A 54 7.02 -24.97 -12.22
C ILE A 54 6.92 -24.18 -13.52
N LYS A 55 7.72 -24.48 -14.54
CA LYS A 55 7.56 -23.87 -15.87
C LYS A 55 6.18 -24.15 -16.44
N VAL A 56 5.75 -25.41 -16.43
CA VAL A 56 4.43 -25.83 -16.91
C VAL A 56 3.33 -25.18 -16.07
N PHE A 57 3.45 -25.23 -14.74
CA PHE A 57 2.48 -24.63 -13.83
C PHE A 57 2.33 -23.12 -14.06
N ALA A 58 3.43 -22.39 -14.12
CA ALA A 58 3.44 -20.95 -14.30
C ALA A 58 2.92 -20.54 -15.69
N ALA A 59 3.27 -21.28 -16.75
CA ALA A 59 2.75 -21.04 -18.10
C ALA A 59 1.23 -21.31 -18.16
N THR A 60 0.75 -22.36 -17.49
CA THR A 60 -0.68 -22.73 -17.43
C THR A 60 -1.51 -21.60 -16.83
N HIS A 61 -1.02 -20.99 -15.75
CA HIS A 61 -1.73 -19.95 -14.98
C HIS A 61 -1.31 -18.51 -15.32
N GLY A 62 -0.42 -18.32 -16.30
CA GLY A 62 0.06 -16.99 -16.70
C GLY A 62 0.79 -16.24 -15.57
N LEU A 63 1.63 -16.95 -14.80
CA LEU A 63 2.39 -16.38 -13.68
C LEU A 63 3.80 -15.96 -14.09
N LEU A 64 4.37 -16.62 -15.10
CA LEU A 64 5.66 -16.28 -15.70
C LEU A 64 5.51 -16.04 -17.21
N SER A 65 6.25 -15.07 -17.72
CA SER A 65 6.52 -14.87 -19.14
C SER A 65 7.82 -15.57 -19.52
N VAL A 66 7.88 -16.13 -20.73
CA VAL A 66 9.09 -16.75 -21.30
C VAL A 66 9.57 -15.93 -22.50
N PHE A 67 10.88 -15.74 -22.61
CA PHE A 67 11.51 -14.99 -23.70
C PHE A 67 12.94 -15.46 -23.92
N GLU A 68 13.47 -15.10 -25.08
CA GLU A 68 14.83 -15.41 -25.46
C GLU A 68 15.81 -14.40 -24.85
N VAL A 69 16.90 -14.87 -24.25
CA VAL A 69 17.92 -14.05 -23.57
C VAL A 69 19.30 -14.41 -24.11
N LYS A 70 20.06 -13.38 -24.50
CA LYS A 70 21.49 -13.53 -24.81
C LYS A 70 22.29 -13.63 -23.53
N LYS A 71 23.04 -14.72 -23.38
CA LYS A 71 23.97 -14.94 -22.28
C LYS A 71 25.28 -14.22 -22.55
N PHE A 72 26.08 -14.05 -21.48
CA PHE A 72 27.37 -13.36 -21.57
C PHE A 72 28.38 -14.06 -22.49
N ASP A 73 28.25 -15.38 -22.65
CA ASP A 73 29.06 -16.20 -23.54
C ASP A 73 28.66 -16.10 -25.03
N GLY A 74 27.69 -15.22 -25.36
CA GLY A 74 27.18 -15.03 -26.72
C GLY A 74 26.17 -16.08 -27.17
N THR A 75 25.93 -17.13 -26.36
CA THR A 75 24.88 -18.10 -26.63
C THR A 75 23.52 -17.54 -26.27
N THR A 76 22.48 -18.18 -26.81
CA THR A 76 21.11 -17.78 -26.56
C THR A 76 20.41 -18.86 -25.73
N GLY A 77 19.56 -18.45 -24.79
CA GLY A 77 18.80 -19.36 -23.96
C GLY A 77 17.46 -18.78 -23.54
N LEU A 78 16.63 -19.60 -22.89
CA LEU A 78 15.34 -19.17 -22.38
C LEU A 78 15.50 -18.49 -21.01
N GLY A 79 14.92 -17.30 -20.90
CA GLY A 79 14.69 -16.57 -19.67
C GLY A 79 13.21 -16.53 -19.32
N TYR A 80 12.95 -16.45 -18.02
CA TYR A 80 11.63 -16.38 -17.44
C TYR A 80 11.55 -15.17 -16.53
N SER A 81 10.43 -14.46 -16.51
CA SER A 81 10.16 -13.40 -15.53
C SER A 81 8.74 -13.52 -15.01
N PHE A 82 8.49 -13.05 -13.78
CA PHE A 82 7.11 -12.82 -13.37
C PHE A 82 6.44 -11.83 -14.35
N VAL A 83 5.16 -12.03 -14.60
CA VAL A 83 4.39 -11.19 -15.53
C VAL A 83 4.40 -9.71 -15.13
N HIS A 84 4.58 -9.43 -13.84
CA HIS A 84 4.80 -8.10 -13.29
C HIS A 84 5.64 -8.18 -12.01
N LEU A 85 6.41 -7.12 -11.70
CA LEU A 85 7.21 -7.06 -10.47
C LEU A 85 6.33 -7.20 -9.22
N SER A 86 5.16 -6.56 -9.18
CA SER A 86 4.23 -6.70 -8.05
C SER A 86 3.74 -8.15 -7.87
N SER A 87 3.67 -8.95 -8.94
CA SER A 87 3.38 -10.39 -8.81
C SER A 87 4.53 -11.13 -8.14
N GLN A 88 5.78 -10.82 -8.52
CA GLN A 88 6.97 -11.34 -7.83
C GLN A 88 6.97 -10.94 -6.35
N GLU A 89 6.68 -9.67 -6.04
CA GLU A 89 6.60 -9.18 -4.66
C GLU A 89 5.51 -9.86 -3.85
N PHE A 90 4.33 -10.05 -4.43
CA PHE A 90 3.25 -10.79 -3.78
C PHE A 90 3.66 -12.23 -3.43
N PHE A 91 4.24 -12.96 -4.39
CA PHE A 91 4.70 -14.33 -4.16
C PHE A 91 5.85 -14.40 -3.15
N ALA A 92 6.76 -13.44 -3.16
CA ALA A 92 7.83 -13.35 -2.19
C ALA A 92 7.31 -13.03 -0.77
N ALA A 93 6.30 -12.16 -0.64
CA ALA A 93 5.63 -11.90 0.64
C ALA A 93 4.89 -13.14 1.14
N LEU A 94 4.23 -13.88 0.24
CA LEU A 94 3.57 -15.14 0.55
C LEU A 94 4.56 -16.19 1.06
N TYR A 95 5.75 -16.28 0.48
CA TYR A 95 6.82 -17.17 0.96
C TYR A 95 7.17 -16.89 2.42
N LEU A 96 7.30 -15.61 2.83
CA LEU A 96 7.63 -15.28 4.22
C LEU A 96 6.58 -15.74 5.23
N ILE A 97 5.31 -15.72 4.84
CA ILE A 97 4.22 -16.24 5.68
C ILE A 97 4.23 -17.77 5.71
N MET A 98 4.44 -18.42 4.56
CA MET A 98 4.38 -19.87 4.46
C MET A 98 5.60 -20.57 5.08
N ASP A 99 6.83 -20.07 4.91
CA ASP A 99 8.04 -20.82 5.27
C ASP A 99 8.35 -20.78 6.78
N GLU A 100 8.28 -21.91 7.48
CA GLU A 100 8.48 -21.97 8.94
C GLU A 100 9.84 -21.50 9.45
N THR A 101 10.87 -21.49 8.61
CA THR A 101 12.22 -21.05 9.00
C THR A 101 12.32 -19.53 9.12
N VAL A 102 11.33 -18.80 8.61
CA VAL A 102 11.28 -17.34 8.63
C VAL A 102 11.06 -16.85 10.06
N THR A 103 12.09 -16.19 10.59
CA THR A 103 12.07 -15.63 11.95
C THR A 103 11.26 -14.33 12.03
N PRO A 104 10.76 -13.96 13.23
CA PRO A 104 10.14 -12.65 13.45
C PRO A 104 11.02 -11.46 13.04
N SER A 105 12.33 -11.56 13.27
CA SER A 105 13.31 -10.54 12.87
C SER A 105 13.38 -10.38 11.35
N ALA A 106 13.30 -11.48 10.60
CA ALA A 106 13.25 -11.45 9.14
C ALA A 106 11.98 -10.75 8.64
N LEU A 107 10.81 -10.99 9.25
CA LEU A 107 9.57 -10.28 8.91
C LEU A 107 9.68 -8.77 9.17
N HIS A 108 10.20 -8.38 10.34
CA HIS A 108 10.38 -6.97 10.70
C HIS A 108 11.30 -6.23 9.70
N LYS A 109 12.40 -6.86 9.29
CA LYS A 109 13.34 -6.32 8.27
C LYS A 109 12.72 -6.20 6.87
N ARG A 110 11.49 -6.63 6.66
CA ARG A 110 10.82 -6.53 5.35
C ARG A 110 9.69 -5.50 5.35
N LEU A 111 9.45 -4.85 6.50
CA LEU A 111 8.47 -3.77 6.66
C LEU A 111 9.17 -2.40 6.62
N HIS A 112 9.94 -2.15 5.56
CA HIS A 112 10.63 -0.89 5.38
C HIS A 112 9.77 0.14 4.65
N LEU A 113 9.38 1.21 5.35
CA LEU A 113 8.64 2.32 4.76
C LEU A 113 9.54 3.17 3.86
N LYS A 114 9.14 3.32 2.61
CA LYS A 114 9.93 4.02 1.59
C LYS A 114 9.78 5.53 1.71
N SER A 115 10.89 6.24 1.55
CA SER A 115 10.89 7.69 1.35
C SER A 115 11.06 7.98 -0.13
N LYS A 116 9.98 8.35 -0.83
CA LYS A 116 10.02 8.69 -2.27
C LYS A 116 10.83 9.98 -2.58
N TRP A 117 11.48 10.60 -1.58
CA TRP A 117 12.25 11.83 -1.70
C TRP A 117 13.67 11.67 -2.29
N ASN A 118 14.23 10.45 -2.31
CA ASN A 118 15.64 10.24 -2.67
C ASN A 118 15.83 9.51 -4.00
N LEU A 119 15.27 10.03 -5.08
CA LEU A 119 15.61 9.53 -6.43
C LEU A 119 17.07 9.84 -6.83
N LYS A 120 17.74 10.76 -6.12
CA LYS A 120 19.09 11.27 -6.45
C LYS A 120 20.27 10.50 -5.82
N PHE A 121 20.04 9.62 -4.86
CA PHE A 121 21.09 8.79 -4.24
C PHE A 121 20.67 7.32 -4.26
N LYS A 122 20.54 6.74 -5.45
CA LYS A 122 20.30 5.31 -5.63
C LYS A 122 21.58 4.51 -5.37
N THR A 123 21.98 4.38 -4.12
CA THR A 123 22.88 3.28 -3.73
C THR A 123 22.06 2.00 -3.69
N LYS A 124 22.29 1.11 -4.67
CA LYS A 124 21.84 -0.30 -4.71
C LYS A 124 20.44 -0.52 -4.12
N GLU A 125 19.41 0.09 -4.73
CA GLU A 125 18.02 -0.09 -4.31
C GLU A 125 17.67 -1.58 -4.30
N GLU A 126 17.07 -2.03 -3.19
CA GLU A 126 16.34 -3.29 -3.16
C GLU A 126 15.25 -3.24 -4.24
N LEU A 127 15.16 -4.28 -5.06
CA LEU A 127 14.19 -4.43 -6.14
C LEU A 127 12.79 -4.68 -5.55
N THR A 128 12.27 -3.73 -4.79
CA THR A 128 10.92 -3.78 -4.25
C THR A 128 10.25 -2.44 -4.47
N ASP A 129 8.95 -2.45 -4.73
CA ASP A 129 8.05 -1.30 -4.73
C ASP A 129 6.91 -1.51 -3.71
N GLN A 130 6.19 -2.62 -3.77
CA GLN A 130 4.98 -2.88 -2.98
C GLN A 130 5.10 -4.04 -1.99
N PHE A 131 6.28 -4.64 -1.83
CA PHE A 131 6.49 -5.80 -0.96
C PHE A 131 5.89 -5.67 0.45
N HIS A 132 6.18 -4.58 1.17
CA HIS A 132 5.70 -4.34 2.54
C HIS A 132 4.18 -4.18 2.60
N ILE A 133 3.57 -3.67 1.52
CA ILE A 133 2.11 -3.54 1.37
C ILE A 133 1.48 -4.93 1.26
N PHE A 134 2.01 -5.80 0.39
CA PHE A 134 1.54 -7.19 0.28
C PHE A 134 1.73 -7.98 1.57
N LEU A 135 2.88 -7.84 2.22
CA LEU A 135 3.13 -8.51 3.50
C LEU A 135 2.11 -8.09 4.57
N SER A 136 1.74 -6.80 4.59
CA SER A 136 0.71 -6.28 5.49
C SER A 136 -0.70 -6.77 5.12
N GLY A 137 -1.03 -6.89 3.83
CA GLY A 137 -2.30 -7.48 3.41
C GLY A 137 -2.44 -8.94 3.83
N LEU A 138 -1.35 -9.72 3.71
CA LEU A 138 -1.32 -11.12 4.12
C LEU A 138 -1.42 -11.29 5.66
N SER A 139 -1.18 -10.25 6.46
CA SER A 139 -1.44 -10.31 7.90
C SER A 139 -2.90 -10.06 8.29
N SER A 140 -3.77 -9.77 7.33
CA SER A 140 -5.22 -9.71 7.55
C SER A 140 -5.78 -11.05 8.02
N LYS A 141 -6.71 -11.00 8.99
CA LYS A 141 -7.44 -12.19 9.46
C LYS A 141 -8.25 -12.83 8.35
N ASP A 142 -8.75 -12.05 7.40
CA ASP A 142 -9.51 -12.54 6.26
C ASP A 142 -8.65 -13.37 5.28
N CYS A 143 -7.32 -13.19 5.32
CA CYS A 143 -6.39 -14.02 4.57
C CYS A 143 -6.11 -15.38 5.24
N GLN A 144 -6.46 -15.56 6.51
CA GLN A 144 -6.07 -16.74 7.27
C GLN A 144 -6.63 -18.06 6.68
N PRO A 145 -7.91 -18.17 6.27
CA PRO A 145 -8.42 -19.39 5.63
C PRO A 145 -7.70 -19.73 4.32
N PHE A 146 -7.25 -18.71 3.58
CA PHE A 146 -6.48 -18.88 2.36
C PHE A 146 -5.06 -19.36 2.67
N LEU A 147 -4.39 -18.77 3.66
CA LEU A 147 -3.04 -19.14 4.06
C LEU A 147 -2.96 -20.56 4.63
N LEU A 148 -3.96 -20.98 5.42
CA LEU A 148 -4.04 -22.36 5.94
C LEU A 148 -4.17 -23.40 4.83
N LYS A 149 -4.79 -23.06 3.70
CA LYS A 149 -4.89 -23.97 2.55
C LYS A 149 -3.57 -24.10 1.77
N LEU A 150 -2.74 -23.05 1.82
CA LEU A 150 -1.45 -22.99 1.14
C LEU A 150 -0.25 -23.35 2.01
N SER A 151 -0.46 -23.48 3.31
CA SER A 151 0.59 -23.85 4.26
C SER A 151 0.49 -25.32 4.66
N GLU A 152 1.62 -25.93 4.99
CA GLU A 152 1.65 -27.22 5.70
C GLU A 152 1.61 -27.04 7.22
N HIS A 153 1.78 -25.80 7.68
CA HIS A 153 2.03 -25.51 9.07
C HIS A 153 0.75 -25.27 9.86
N SER A 154 0.89 -25.37 11.19
CA SER A 154 -0.20 -25.15 12.12
C SER A 154 -0.74 -23.73 12.02
N GLU A 155 -2.02 -23.59 12.35
CA GLU A 155 -2.69 -22.30 12.40
C GLU A 155 -2.00 -21.31 13.35
N ASN A 156 -1.52 -21.80 14.49
CA ASN A 156 -0.79 -21.00 15.47
C ASN A 156 0.48 -20.36 14.87
N LEU A 157 1.20 -21.05 13.98
CA LEU A 157 2.40 -20.49 13.36
C LEU A 157 2.04 -19.33 12.42
N ILE A 158 1.00 -19.51 11.60
CA ILE A 158 0.52 -18.47 10.68
C ILE A 158 0.06 -17.26 11.49
N GLN A 159 -0.81 -17.47 12.49
CA GLN A 159 -1.30 -16.40 13.36
C GLN A 159 -0.15 -15.62 14.00
N LYS A 160 0.86 -16.31 14.56
CA LYS A 160 2.03 -15.67 15.18
C LYS A 160 2.82 -14.79 14.20
N LYS A 161 2.95 -15.21 12.94
CA LYS A 161 3.61 -14.39 11.90
C LYS A 161 2.77 -13.17 11.54
N GLN A 162 1.45 -13.33 11.40
CA GLN A 162 0.54 -12.22 11.16
C GLN A 162 0.62 -11.20 12.31
N GLU A 163 0.55 -11.67 13.56
CA GLU A 163 0.71 -10.83 14.76
C GLU A 163 2.03 -10.08 14.79
N THR A 164 3.15 -10.75 14.47
CA THR A 164 4.47 -10.12 14.37
C THR A 164 4.49 -8.95 13.38
N ILE A 165 3.79 -9.08 12.25
CA ILE A 165 3.67 -8.02 11.25
C ILE A 165 2.85 -6.86 11.82
N LEU A 166 1.69 -7.14 12.44
CA LEU A 166 0.84 -6.12 13.05
C LEU A 166 1.59 -5.34 14.14
N GLU A 167 2.33 -6.02 15.02
CA GLU A 167 3.19 -5.40 16.04
C GLU A 167 4.27 -4.51 15.43
N SER A 168 4.85 -4.93 14.31
CA SER A 168 5.85 -4.13 13.60
C SER A 168 5.25 -2.86 13.02
N LEU A 169 4.01 -2.93 12.48
CA LEU A 169 3.28 -1.76 11.99
C LEU A 169 2.97 -0.75 13.11
N VAL A 170 2.63 -1.23 14.31
CA VAL A 170 2.49 -0.36 15.49
C VAL A 170 3.80 0.36 15.80
N LYS A 171 4.92 -0.38 15.89
CA LYS A 171 6.25 0.21 16.18
C LYS A 171 6.67 1.25 15.14
N LEU A 172 6.29 1.07 13.87
CA LEU A 172 6.56 2.06 12.82
C LEU A 172 5.81 3.38 13.05
N ALA A 173 4.59 3.33 13.60
CA ALA A 173 3.80 4.50 13.93
C ALA A 173 4.44 5.37 15.03
N ASP A 174 5.19 4.76 15.95
CA ASP A 174 5.90 5.46 17.03
C ASP A 174 7.05 6.33 16.51
N THR A 175 7.60 5.98 15.35
CA THR A 175 8.75 6.70 14.77
C THR A 175 8.37 8.08 14.21
N GLN A 176 9.38 8.90 13.90
CA GLN A 176 9.18 10.13 13.14
C GLN A 176 9.09 9.83 11.65
N LEU A 177 7.89 9.97 11.09
CA LEU A 177 7.61 9.68 9.70
C LEU A 177 7.61 10.96 8.86
N THR A 178 8.22 10.91 7.68
CA THR A 178 8.00 11.91 6.63
C THR A 178 6.65 11.66 5.96
N GLY A 179 6.11 12.67 5.26
CA GLY A 179 4.82 12.54 4.56
C GLY A 179 4.70 11.27 3.71
N PRO A 180 5.65 10.95 2.81
CA PRO A 180 5.57 9.72 2.03
C PRO A 180 5.65 8.44 2.86
N LYS A 181 6.51 8.38 3.90
CA LYS A 181 6.57 7.21 4.78
C LYS A 181 5.26 7.02 5.55
N LEU A 182 4.61 8.11 5.95
CA LEU A 182 3.30 8.07 6.59
C LEU A 182 2.23 7.51 5.65
N ILE A 183 2.23 7.91 4.38
CA ILE A 183 1.33 7.32 3.37
C ILE A 183 1.60 5.82 3.18
N GLU A 184 2.86 5.41 3.07
CA GLU A 184 3.22 3.99 2.98
C GLU A 184 2.74 3.21 4.22
N LEU A 185 2.85 3.79 5.42
CA LEU A 185 2.29 3.17 6.62
C LEU A 185 0.77 3.07 6.53
N CYS A 186 0.08 4.14 6.14
CA CYS A 186 -1.38 4.10 5.95
C CYS A 186 -1.80 3.01 4.97
N HIS A 187 -1.06 2.80 3.87
CA HIS A 187 -1.30 1.69 2.93
C HIS A 187 -1.16 0.33 3.60
N CYS A 188 -0.08 0.11 4.36
CA CYS A 188 0.07 -1.13 5.13
C CYS A 188 -1.12 -1.37 6.08
N ILE A 189 -1.52 -0.36 6.85
CA ILE A 189 -2.65 -0.46 7.78
C ILE A 189 -3.95 -0.73 7.03
N TYR A 190 -4.19 -0.04 5.92
CA TYR A 190 -5.35 -0.28 5.07
C TYR A 190 -5.40 -1.74 4.59
N GLU A 191 -4.31 -2.28 4.04
CA GLU A 191 -4.30 -3.65 3.52
C GLU A 191 -4.58 -4.72 4.60
N THR A 192 -4.20 -4.48 5.86
CA THR A 192 -4.55 -5.40 6.95
C THR A 192 -6.06 -5.52 7.17
N GLN A 193 -6.82 -4.49 6.78
CA GLN A 193 -8.24 -4.29 7.07
C GLN A 193 -8.59 -4.39 8.57
N ASP A 194 -7.59 -4.27 9.47
CA ASP A 194 -7.80 -4.35 10.91
C ASP A 194 -8.18 -2.98 11.49
N GLN A 195 -9.46 -2.81 11.78
CA GLN A 195 -9.99 -1.57 12.38
C GLN A 195 -9.41 -1.26 13.76
N LYS A 196 -9.05 -2.28 14.55
CA LYS A 196 -8.43 -2.08 15.88
C LYS A 196 -7.02 -1.56 15.72
N LEU A 197 -6.26 -2.11 14.78
CA LEU A 197 -4.93 -1.61 14.42
C LEU A 197 -5.03 -0.17 13.90
N ALA A 198 -5.96 0.10 12.98
CA ALA A 198 -6.20 1.45 12.46
C ALA A 198 -6.54 2.46 13.55
N LYS A 199 -7.38 2.08 14.51
CA LYS A 199 -7.70 2.89 15.68
C LYS A 199 -6.47 3.16 16.55
N HIS A 200 -5.66 2.13 16.80
CA HIS A 200 -4.45 2.24 17.60
C HIS A 200 -3.42 3.17 16.95
N VAL A 201 -3.02 2.87 15.72
CA VAL A 201 -2.06 3.68 14.95
C VAL A 201 -2.60 5.09 14.70
N GLY A 202 -3.91 5.23 14.42
CA GLY A 202 -4.53 6.54 14.20
C GLY A 202 -4.43 7.47 15.41
N LYS A 203 -4.41 6.94 16.64
CA LYS A 203 -4.16 7.71 17.86
C LYS A 203 -2.74 8.28 17.85
N ASP A 204 -1.75 7.49 17.48
CA ASP A 204 -0.34 7.88 17.49
C ASP A 204 0.02 8.83 16.33
N LEU A 205 -0.79 8.80 15.26
CA LEU A 205 -0.64 9.67 14.10
C LEU A 205 -1.40 11.00 14.19
N ALA A 206 -2.22 11.25 15.22
CA ALA A 206 -3.15 12.40 15.25
C ALA A 206 -2.50 13.77 14.97
N HIS A 207 -1.22 13.93 15.32
CA HIS A 207 -0.42 15.13 15.08
C HIS A 207 0.69 14.97 14.03
N LYS A 208 0.76 13.82 13.35
CA LYS A 208 1.82 13.46 12.39
C LYS A 208 1.40 13.57 10.92
N TYR A 209 0.15 13.91 10.59
CA TYR A 209 -0.35 14.07 9.21
C TYR A 209 0.15 15.33 8.45
N GLY A 210 1.45 15.61 8.55
CA GLY A 210 2.14 16.61 7.74
C GLY A 210 2.49 16.07 6.35
N LEU A 211 1.52 16.10 5.43
CA LEU A 211 1.67 15.62 4.06
C LEU A 211 2.08 16.80 3.16
N LYS A 212 3.40 17.00 2.99
CA LYS A 212 3.90 18.20 2.31
C LYS A 212 4.67 17.91 1.04
N ASN A 213 4.34 18.64 -0.03
CA ASN A 213 5.11 18.73 -1.27
C ASN A 213 5.23 17.43 -2.10
N PHE A 214 4.20 16.58 -2.13
CA PHE A 214 4.15 15.43 -3.03
C PHE A 214 2.71 15.14 -3.49
N ARG A 215 2.53 14.44 -4.62
CA ARG A 215 1.19 14.13 -5.14
C ARG A 215 0.48 13.16 -4.20
N ILE A 216 -0.79 13.44 -3.91
CA ILE A 216 -1.70 12.49 -3.24
C ILE A 216 -2.67 11.97 -4.30
N THR A 217 -2.68 10.67 -4.49
CA THR A 217 -3.62 9.97 -5.38
C THR A 217 -4.90 9.57 -4.61
N PRO A 218 -5.99 9.20 -5.30
CA PRO A 218 -7.19 8.69 -4.63
C PRO A 218 -6.94 7.44 -3.78
N VAL A 219 -6.00 6.59 -4.21
CA VAL A 219 -5.58 5.39 -3.47
C VAL A 219 -4.86 5.79 -2.17
N ASP A 220 -3.96 6.77 -2.23
CA ASP A 220 -3.30 7.32 -1.03
C ASP A 220 -4.32 7.91 -0.05
N MET A 221 -5.28 8.68 -0.56
CA MET A 221 -6.30 9.31 0.27
C MET A 221 -7.24 8.27 0.90
N THR A 222 -7.54 7.18 0.20
CA THR A 222 -8.34 6.06 0.74
C THR A 222 -7.66 5.40 1.94
N ALA A 223 -6.35 5.15 1.82
CA ALA A 223 -5.57 4.60 2.92
C ALA A 223 -5.49 5.57 4.13
N VAL A 224 -5.27 6.86 3.88
CA VAL A 224 -5.30 7.89 4.94
C VAL A 224 -6.67 7.95 5.61
N ALA A 225 -7.74 7.99 4.81
CA ALA A 225 -9.11 8.08 5.31
C ALA A 225 -9.47 6.87 6.18
N PHE A 226 -9.03 5.66 5.83
CA PHE A 226 -9.21 4.48 6.64
C PHE A 226 -8.62 4.64 8.05
N VAL A 227 -7.40 5.14 8.17
CA VAL A 227 -6.75 5.35 9.48
C VAL A 227 -7.42 6.50 10.26
N VAL A 228 -7.72 7.61 9.59
CA VAL A 228 -8.38 8.78 10.22
C VAL A 228 -9.79 8.43 10.71
N LYS A 229 -10.57 7.69 9.93
CA LYS A 229 -11.95 7.29 10.25
C LYS A 229 -12.02 6.44 11.51
N HIS A 230 -11.08 5.51 11.69
CA HIS A 230 -11.07 4.61 12.85
C HIS A 230 -10.28 5.18 14.04
N GLY A 231 -9.45 6.22 13.81
CA GLY A 231 -8.75 6.94 14.86
C GLY A 231 -9.72 7.57 15.87
N SER A 232 -9.33 7.57 17.15
CA SER A 232 -10.16 8.11 18.24
C SER A 232 -9.94 9.60 18.54
N CYS A 233 -9.01 10.24 17.83
CA CYS A 233 -8.61 11.62 18.07
C CYS A 233 -9.02 12.50 16.90
N LEU A 234 -9.32 13.77 17.20
CA LEU A 234 -9.43 14.76 16.16
C LEU A 234 -8.07 15.00 15.52
N VAL A 235 -8.01 15.03 14.20
CA VAL A 235 -6.75 15.13 13.44
C VAL A 235 -6.64 16.45 12.70
N SER A 236 -5.39 16.86 12.46
CA SER A 236 -5.05 17.95 11.56
C SER A 236 -4.39 17.40 10.31
N LEU A 237 -5.04 17.53 9.15
CA LEU A 237 -4.49 17.11 7.87
C LEU A 237 -3.89 18.31 7.15
N ASP A 238 -2.59 18.27 6.89
CA ASP A 238 -1.88 19.33 6.18
C ASP A 238 -1.38 18.82 4.83
N PHE A 239 -2.06 19.24 3.75
CA PHE A 239 -1.77 18.91 2.35
C PHE A 239 -1.00 20.03 1.62
N THR A 240 -0.21 20.81 2.35
CA THR A 240 0.57 21.92 1.78
C THR A 240 1.51 21.45 0.67
N GLY A 241 1.38 22.02 -0.52
CA GLY A 241 2.21 21.72 -1.69
C GLY A 241 1.88 20.39 -2.36
N CYS A 242 0.83 19.69 -1.91
CA CYS A 242 0.43 18.41 -2.49
C CYS A 242 -0.57 18.64 -3.63
N PRO A 243 -0.29 18.29 -4.89
CA PRO A 243 -1.34 18.20 -5.90
C PRO A 243 -2.26 17.00 -5.60
N MET A 244 -3.57 17.17 -5.78
CA MET A 244 -4.58 16.14 -5.57
C MET A 244 -5.58 16.14 -6.73
N GLU A 245 -6.12 14.96 -7.04
CA GLU A 245 -7.29 14.78 -7.91
C GLU A 245 -8.58 15.10 -7.12
N LEU A 246 -9.69 15.39 -7.79
CA LEU A 246 -10.93 15.82 -7.12
C LEU A 246 -11.58 14.67 -6.35
N GLU A 247 -11.40 13.45 -6.83
CA GLU A 247 -11.82 12.19 -6.20
C GLU A 247 -11.22 12.04 -4.80
N CYS A 248 -10.04 12.63 -4.54
CA CYS A 248 -9.47 12.66 -3.18
C CYS A 248 -10.37 13.45 -2.21
N LEU A 249 -11.08 14.48 -2.68
CA LEU A 249 -11.97 15.28 -1.84
C LEU A 249 -13.23 14.51 -1.46
N GLU A 250 -13.74 13.68 -2.36
CA GLU A 250 -14.87 12.77 -2.09
C GLU A 250 -14.51 11.81 -0.94
N VAL A 251 -13.33 11.21 -1.03
CA VAL A 251 -12.81 10.33 0.02
C VAL A 251 -12.57 11.09 1.33
N LEU A 252 -12.02 12.30 1.25
CA LEU A 252 -11.81 13.17 2.42
C LEU A 252 -13.11 13.49 3.15
N GLY A 253 -14.23 13.62 2.43
CA GLY A 253 -15.55 13.83 3.03
C GLY A 253 -16.01 12.71 3.96
N SER A 254 -15.45 11.50 3.83
CA SER A 254 -15.72 10.38 4.74
C SER A 254 -14.98 10.48 6.10
N CYS A 255 -14.06 11.44 6.24
CA CYS A 255 -13.28 11.63 7.46
C CYS A 255 -14.04 12.53 8.45
N GLU A 256 -14.75 11.92 9.39
CA GLU A 256 -15.54 12.67 10.39
C GLU A 256 -14.67 13.37 11.44
N ASN A 257 -13.53 12.78 11.82
CA ASN A 257 -12.69 13.22 12.93
C ASN A 257 -11.63 14.28 12.54
N VAL A 258 -11.97 15.21 11.65
CA VAL A 258 -11.04 16.25 11.18
C VAL A 258 -11.30 17.57 11.90
N GLU A 259 -10.30 18.08 12.63
CA GLU A 259 -10.36 19.41 13.27
C GLU A 259 -9.74 20.49 12.39
N SER A 260 -8.69 20.16 11.65
CA SER A 260 -7.97 21.14 10.82
C SER A 260 -7.65 20.60 9.44
N LEU A 261 -7.86 21.44 8.43
CA LEU A 261 -7.42 21.21 7.06
C LEU A 261 -6.49 22.32 6.59
N SER A 262 -5.44 21.95 5.85
CA SER A 262 -4.54 22.90 5.22
C SER A 262 -4.26 22.52 3.77
N PHE A 263 -4.56 23.45 2.88
CA PHE A 263 -4.36 23.34 1.44
C PHE A 263 -3.57 24.56 0.95
N LYS A 264 -2.34 24.36 0.53
CA LYS A 264 -1.50 25.46 0.01
C LYS A 264 -0.83 25.02 -1.28
N SER A 265 -1.42 25.35 -2.41
CA SER A 265 -0.87 25.04 -3.72
C SER A 265 -1.44 25.98 -4.77
N LYS A 266 -0.58 26.47 -5.68
CA LYS A 266 -1.02 27.23 -6.86
C LYS A 266 -1.88 26.39 -7.81
N LYS A 267 -1.88 25.05 -7.65
CA LYS A 267 -2.70 24.13 -8.46
C LYS A 267 -4.15 24.03 -7.99
N TYR A 268 -4.48 24.54 -6.81
CA TYR A 268 -5.84 24.56 -6.30
C TYR A 268 -6.57 25.80 -6.84
N GLY A 269 -7.35 25.63 -7.92
CA GLY A 269 -8.17 26.67 -8.54
C GLY A 269 -9.65 26.60 -8.14
N GLY A 270 -10.51 27.36 -8.85
CA GLY A 270 -11.95 27.46 -8.56
C GLY A 270 -12.67 26.11 -8.46
N THR A 271 -12.46 25.21 -9.44
CA THR A 271 -13.06 23.86 -9.45
C THR A 271 -12.71 23.04 -8.21
N PHE A 272 -11.48 23.17 -7.71
CA PHE A 272 -11.07 22.51 -6.47
C PHE A 272 -11.82 23.07 -5.26
N ALA A 273 -12.00 24.39 -5.18
CA ALA A 273 -12.79 24.99 -4.11
C ALA A 273 -14.27 24.61 -4.19
N GLU A 274 -14.86 24.55 -5.38
CA GLU A 274 -16.24 24.11 -5.58
C GLU A 274 -16.43 22.67 -5.10
N ALA A 275 -15.51 21.76 -5.41
CA ALA A 275 -15.53 20.38 -4.93
C ALA A 275 -15.26 20.26 -3.42
N LEU A 276 -14.39 21.11 -2.87
CA LEU A 276 -14.06 21.11 -1.44
C LEU A 276 -15.18 21.72 -0.57
N SER A 277 -15.97 22.62 -1.13
CA SER A 277 -17.08 23.33 -0.47
C SER A 277 -18.08 22.39 0.24
N PRO A 278 -18.73 21.42 -0.45
CA PRO A 278 -19.66 20.48 0.19
C PRO A 278 -18.96 19.56 1.19
N VAL A 279 -17.70 19.19 0.95
CA VAL A 279 -16.89 18.35 1.86
C VAL A 279 -16.71 19.03 3.21
N ILE A 280 -16.25 20.29 3.20
CA ILE A 280 -16.12 21.13 4.40
C ILE A 280 -17.48 21.32 5.08
N ALA A 281 -18.56 21.49 4.30
CA ALA A 281 -19.89 21.73 4.83
C ALA A 281 -20.37 20.59 5.76
N GLY A 282 -20.01 19.35 5.43
CA GLY A 282 -20.37 18.13 6.16
C GLY A 282 -19.48 17.82 7.36
N MET A 283 -18.32 18.47 7.51
CA MET A 283 -17.38 18.18 8.60
C MET A 283 -17.80 18.82 9.91
N LYS A 284 -18.31 18.00 10.84
CA LYS A 284 -18.86 18.44 12.14
C LYS A 284 -17.83 19.06 13.08
N TYR A 285 -16.60 18.54 13.10
CA TYR A 285 -15.57 18.94 14.07
C TYR A 285 -14.53 19.91 13.50
N LEU A 286 -14.70 20.35 12.25
CA LEU A 286 -13.74 21.21 11.59
C LEU A 286 -13.75 22.61 12.19
N ARG A 287 -12.64 23.01 12.79
CA ARG A 287 -12.47 24.32 13.45
C ARG A 287 -11.54 25.23 12.67
N ARG A 288 -10.65 24.66 11.85
CA ARG A 288 -9.56 25.38 11.20
C ARG A 288 -9.41 24.99 9.75
N ILE A 289 -9.42 25.99 8.89
CA ILE A 289 -9.06 25.82 7.47
C ILE A 289 -8.00 26.84 7.13
N ARG A 290 -6.90 26.35 6.55
CA ARG A 290 -5.88 27.18 5.91
C ARG A 290 -5.90 26.92 4.41
N CYS A 291 -6.26 27.94 3.64
CA CYS A 291 -6.18 27.87 2.19
C CYS A 291 -5.28 28.99 1.67
N CYS A 292 -4.26 28.61 0.89
CA CYS A 292 -3.45 29.56 0.12
C CYS A 292 -3.72 29.29 -1.36
N THR A 293 -4.54 30.14 -1.98
CA THR A 293 -5.02 30.03 -3.35
C THR A 293 -5.33 31.44 -3.91
N PHE A 294 -5.73 31.52 -5.18
CA PHE A 294 -6.18 32.75 -5.85
C PHE A 294 -7.42 33.34 -5.18
N LEU A 295 -7.64 34.65 -5.35
CA LEU A 295 -8.73 35.38 -4.71
C LEU A 295 -10.11 34.83 -5.12
N SER A 296 -10.29 34.51 -6.41
CA SER A 296 -11.51 33.91 -6.97
C SER A 296 -11.87 32.58 -6.31
N THR A 297 -10.88 31.72 -6.10
CA THR A 297 -11.03 30.43 -5.39
C THR A 297 -11.42 30.63 -3.93
N LEU A 298 -10.91 31.68 -3.28
CA LEU A 298 -11.20 31.97 -1.89
C LEU A 298 -12.66 32.34 -1.67
N TYR A 299 -13.27 33.10 -2.59
CA TYR A 299 -14.68 33.53 -2.52
C TYR A 299 -15.66 32.36 -2.37
N VAL A 300 -15.44 31.26 -3.09
CA VAL A 300 -16.26 30.04 -3.00
C VAL A 300 -16.25 29.44 -1.59
N LEU A 301 -15.13 29.59 -0.87
CA LEU A 301 -14.94 29.04 0.47
C LEU A 301 -15.31 30.01 1.60
N ILE A 302 -15.55 31.30 1.30
CA ILE A 302 -15.89 32.34 2.31
C ILE A 302 -17.12 31.98 3.15
N PRO A 303 -18.23 31.43 2.61
CA PRO A 303 -19.41 31.13 3.42
C PRO A 303 -19.13 30.19 4.60
N TYR A 304 -18.06 29.38 4.54
CA TYR A 304 -17.68 28.44 5.59
C TYR A 304 -16.82 29.07 6.69
N SER A 305 -16.36 30.31 6.54
CA SER A 305 -15.57 30.97 7.60
C SER A 305 -16.37 31.16 8.89
N ALA A 306 -17.70 31.22 8.83
CA ALA A 306 -18.56 31.29 10.01
C ALA A 306 -18.60 29.97 10.82
N LYS A 307 -18.29 28.82 10.19
CA LYS A 307 -18.21 27.51 10.86
C LYS A 307 -16.85 27.26 11.52
N CYS A 308 -15.79 27.96 11.10
CA CYS A 308 -14.44 27.78 11.62
C CYS A 308 -14.11 28.83 12.69
N LEU A 309 -13.68 28.38 13.87
CA LEU A 309 -13.17 29.27 14.92
C LEU A 309 -11.93 30.05 14.47
N HIS A 310 -11.09 29.47 13.60
CA HIS A 310 -9.96 30.17 12.99
C HIS A 310 -9.86 29.88 11.50
N TRP A 311 -10.10 30.92 10.71
CA TRP A 311 -9.97 30.88 9.26
C TRP A 311 -8.76 31.71 8.82
N GLU A 312 -7.70 31.06 8.32
CA GLU A 312 -6.50 31.75 7.85
C GLU A 312 -6.49 31.84 6.31
N LYS A 313 -6.64 33.07 5.79
CA LYS A 313 -6.62 33.38 4.36
C LYS A 313 -5.26 33.94 3.98
N ARG A 314 -4.57 33.34 3.02
CA ARG A 314 -3.44 34.00 2.34
C ARG A 314 -3.68 33.96 0.84
N ILE A 315 -3.98 35.14 0.28
CA ILE A 315 -4.21 35.32 -1.15
C ILE A 315 -2.86 35.23 -1.86
N ILE A 316 -2.77 34.35 -2.87
CA ILE A 316 -1.63 34.34 -3.79
C ILE A 316 -1.93 35.39 -4.87
N PRO A 317 -0.99 36.28 -5.23
CA PRO A 317 -1.19 37.21 -6.34
C PRO A 317 -1.52 36.43 -7.62
N ASP A 318 -2.50 36.91 -8.39
CA ASP A 318 -2.80 36.37 -9.71
C ASP A 318 -1.56 36.50 -10.61
N PRO A 319 -1.29 35.50 -11.49
CA PRO A 319 -0.08 35.47 -12.32
C PRO A 319 -0.02 36.60 -13.35
#